data_AF-A0A949URF3-F1
#
_entry.id   AF-A0A949URF3-F1
#
_cell.length_a   1.000
_cell.length_b   1.000
_cell.length_c   1.000
_cell.angle_alpha   90.00
_cell.angle_beta   90.00
_cell.angle_gamma   90.00
#
_symmetry.space_group_name_H-M   'P 1'
#
loop_
_entity.id
_entity.type
_entity.pdbx_description
1 polymer ?
#
loop_
_entity_poly.entity_id
_entity_poly.type
_entity_poly.pdbx_seq_one_letter_code
_entity_poly.pdbx_strand_id
1 'polypeptide(L)'
;MARKQKHRQPIIDASVTLFRRQGYASTGLNEIVDASGAPKGSLYYYFPDGKISIAVAAVTEAGERVVETLDQLCKECQTTADLLKAHARLLA
;
A
#
# COMPACT_ATOMS: atom_id res chain seq x y z
N MET A 1 14.54 -15.49 15.09
CA MET A 1 13.36 -15.38 14.22
C MET A 1 12.74 -14.01 14.45
N ALA A 2 12.79 -13.10 13.47
CA ALA A 2 12.27 -11.74 13.64
C ALA A 2 10.76 -11.83 13.93
N ARG A 3 10.32 -11.25 15.05
CA ARG A 3 8.91 -11.18 15.43
C ARG A 3 8.17 -10.48 14.28
N LYS A 4 7.48 -11.26 13.44
CA LYS A 4 6.73 -10.78 12.26
C LYS A 4 5.96 -9.54 12.71
N GLN A 5 6.20 -8.39 12.07
CA GLN A 5 5.64 -7.10 12.48
C GLN A 5 4.13 -7.13 12.29
N LYS A 6 3.41 -7.71 13.27
CA LYS A 6 2.02 -8.18 13.14
C LYS A 6 1.06 -7.10 12.64
N HIS A 7 1.35 -5.83 12.97
CA HIS A 7 0.47 -4.72 12.69
C HIS A 7 1.05 -3.67 11.72
N ARG A 8 2.36 -3.71 11.41
CA ARG A 8 2.94 -2.72 10.49
C ARG A 8 2.37 -2.86 9.08
N GLN A 9 2.37 -4.07 8.52
CA GLN A 9 1.84 -4.29 7.16
C GLN A 9 0.34 -3.99 7.07
N PRO A 10 -0.54 -4.46 7.99
CA PRO A 10 -1.94 -4.07 7.97
C PRO A 10 -2.20 -2.55 7.99
N ILE A 11 -1.39 -1.78 8.74
CA ILE A 11 -1.49 -0.32 8.75
C ILE A 11 -1.15 0.26 7.37
N ILE A 12 -0.09 -0.23 6.72
CA ILE A 12 0.31 0.19 5.38
C ILE A 12 -0.79 -0.15 4.37
N ASP A 13 -1.29 -1.39 4.37
CA ASP A 13 -2.30 -1.89 3.43
C ASP A 13 -3.61 -1.10 3.53
N ALA A 14 -4.06 -0.83 4.76
CA ALA A 14 -5.23 0.01 5.02
C ALA A 14 -5.01 1.43 4.48
N SER A 15 -3.83 1.99 4.72
CA SER A 15 -3.47 3.34 4.27
C SER A 15 -3.40 3.44 2.74
N VAL A 16 -2.81 2.46 2.05
CA VAL A 16 -2.83 2.36 0.58
C VAL A 16 -4.26 2.42 0.05
N THR A 17 -5.15 1.65 0.67
CA THR A 17 -6.55 1.56 0.24
C THR A 17 -7.29 2.88 0.47
N LEU A 18 -7.17 3.47 1.67
CA LEU A 18 -7.85 4.71 2.03
C LEU A 18 -7.34 5.89 1.20
N PHE A 19 -6.02 6.06 1.08
CA PHE A 19 -5.44 7.15 0.29
C PHE A 19 -5.84 7.07 -1.18
N ARG A 20 -5.90 5.87 -1.76
CA ARG A 20 -6.38 5.67 -3.13
C ARG A 20 -7.86 6.06 -3.31
N ARG A 21 -8.70 5.84 -2.28
CA ARG A 21 -10.16 6.06 -2.37
C ARG A 21 -10.58 7.49 -2.10
N GLN A 22 -10.01 8.13 -1.08
CA GLN A 22 -10.47 9.45 -0.61
C GLN A 22 -9.36 10.50 -0.52
N GLY A 23 -8.12 10.13 -0.84
CA GLY A 23 -6.97 11.01 -0.77
C GLY A 23 -6.34 11.11 0.63
N TYR A 24 -5.07 11.51 0.66
CA TYR A 24 -4.29 11.66 1.88
C TYR A 24 -4.93 12.64 2.87
N ALA A 25 -5.30 13.84 2.42
CA ALA A 25 -5.83 14.89 3.31
C ALA A 25 -7.09 14.44 4.06
N SER A 26 -7.98 13.71 3.38
CA SER A 26 -9.27 13.25 3.89
C SER A 26 -9.22 11.96 4.71
N THR A 27 -8.04 11.35 4.90
CA THR A 27 -7.90 10.10 5.65
C THR A 27 -7.39 10.36 7.07
N GLY A 28 -8.12 9.94 8.10
CA GLY A 28 -7.73 10.13 9.50
C GLY A 28 -6.83 9.01 10.06
N LEU A 29 -6.04 9.29 11.11
CA LEU A 29 -5.27 8.24 11.80
C LEU A 29 -6.17 7.20 12.48
N ASN A 30 -7.30 7.61 13.05
CA ASN A 30 -8.25 6.67 13.66
C ASN A 30 -8.90 5.78 12.59
N GLU A 31 -9.23 6.33 11.42
CA GLU A 31 -9.78 5.56 10.30
C GLU A 31 -8.79 4.49 9.79
N ILE A 32 -7.50 4.82 9.73
CA ILE A 32 -6.43 3.86 9.43
C ILE A 32 -6.34 2.77 10.51
N VAL A 33 -6.44 3.14 11.79
CA VAL A 33 -6.47 2.18 12.92
C VAL A 33 -7.65 1.22 12.77
N ASP A 34 -8.85 1.75 12.51
CA ASP A 34 -10.07 0.96 12.37
C ASP A 34 -9.99 0.02 11.16
N ALA A 35 -9.55 0.53 10.01
CA ALA A 35 -9.42 -0.25 8.77
C ALA A 35 -8.30 -1.30 8.84
N SER A 36 -7.23 -1.04 9.58
CA SER A 36 -6.09 -1.99 9.73
C SER A 36 -6.32 -3.07 10.78
N GLY A 37 -7.30 -2.88 11.69
CA GLY A 37 -7.49 -3.74 12.86
C GLY A 37 -6.32 -3.72 13.84
N ALA A 38 -5.37 -2.78 13.69
CA ALA A 38 -4.24 -2.63 14.58
C ALA A 38 -4.63 -1.79 15.81
N PRO A 39 -4.15 -2.11 17.02
CA PRO A 39 -4.32 -1.22 18.17
C PRO A 39 -3.69 0.16 17.90
N LYS A 40 -4.32 1.24 18.37
CA LYS A 40 -3.79 2.61 18.22
C LYS A 40 -2.34 2.76 18.72
N GLY A 41 -1.99 2.07 19.82
CA GLY A 41 -0.61 2.05 20.32
C GLY A 41 0.39 1.41 19.35
N SER A 42 -0.01 0.41 18.56
CA SER A 42 0.85 -0.17 17.52
C SER A 42 1.12 0.80 16.38
N LEU A 43 0.14 1.64 16.01
CA LEU A 43 0.35 2.66 14.98
C LEU A 43 1.47 3.61 15.39
N TYR A 44 1.38 4.21 16.58
CA TYR A 44 2.42 5.14 17.05
C TYR A 44 3.76 4.45 17.35
N TYR A 45 3.75 3.15 17.67
CA TYR A 45 4.98 2.37 17.81
C TYR A 45 5.71 2.19 16.47
N TYR A 46 4.98 1.85 15.39
CA TYR A 46 5.59 1.64 14.06
C TYR A 46 5.82 2.92 13.27
N PHE A 47 5.01 3.95 13.55
CA PHE A 47 5.01 5.23 12.83
C PHE A 47 4.99 6.38 13.85
N PRO A 48 6.13 6.64 14.52
CA PRO A 48 6.23 7.69 15.53
C PRO A 48 5.95 9.09 14.96
N ASP A 49 6.31 9.33 13.69
CA ASP A 49 6.01 10.59 12.98
C ASP A 49 4.55 10.67 12.47
N GLY A 50 3.72 9.69 12.83
CA GLY A 50 2.30 9.67 12.55
C GLY A 50 1.97 9.58 11.06
N LYS A 51 1.00 10.41 10.62
CA LYS A 51 0.34 10.28 9.32
C LYS A 51 1.32 10.41 8.13
N ILE A 52 2.37 11.22 8.27
CA ILE A 52 3.35 11.45 7.20
C ILE A 52 4.19 10.20 6.95
N SER A 53 4.75 9.56 7.99
CA SER A 53 5.57 8.35 7.80
C SER A 53 4.73 7.16 7.32
N ILE A 54 3.45 7.10 7.72
CA ILE A 54 2.48 6.14 7.16
C ILE A 54 2.25 6.40 5.68
N ALA A 55 2.11 7.66 5.27
CA ALA A 55 1.91 8.01 3.86
C ALA A 55 3.11 7.67 2.98
N VAL A 56 4.33 7.95 3.45
CA VAL A 56 5.55 7.54 2.74
C VAL A 56 5.56 6.03 2.56
N ALA A 57 5.34 5.26 3.64
CA ALA A 57 5.32 3.81 3.57
C ALA A 57 4.22 3.26 2.63
N ALA A 58 3.02 3.85 2.66
CA ALA A 58 1.92 3.47 1.79
C ALA A 58 2.22 3.76 0.31
N VAL A 59 2.80 4.92 -0.01
CA VAL A 59 3.16 5.25 -1.40
C VAL A 59 4.28 4.34 -1.90
N THR A 60 5.28 4.04 -1.07
CA THR A 60 6.34 3.09 -1.40
C THR A 60 5.77 1.71 -1.68
N GLU A 61 4.95 1.16 -0.78
CA GLU A 61 4.30 -0.14 -0.94
C GLU A 61 3.43 -0.19 -2.21
N ALA A 62 2.66 0.86 -2.49
CA ALA A 62 1.85 0.93 -3.69
C ALA A 62 2.72 0.91 -4.96
N GLY A 63 3.86 1.60 -4.94
CA GLY A 63 4.86 1.57 -6.02
C GLY A 63 5.46 0.18 -6.22
N GLU A 64 5.85 -0.49 -5.13
CA GLU A 64 6.38 -1.86 -5.16
C GLU A 64 5.38 -2.84 -5.79
N ARG A 65 4.10 -2.77 -5.43
CA ARG A 65 3.04 -3.60 -6.04
C ARG A 65 2.88 -3.36 -7.54
N VAL A 66 3.04 -2.12 -7.99
CA VAL A 66 3.01 -1.79 -9.43
C VAL A 66 4.21 -2.43 -10.13
N VAL A 67 5.40 -2.33 -9.55
CA VAL A 67 6.62 -2.98 -10.09
C VAL A 67 6.44 -4.48 -10.17
N GLU A 68 5.98 -5.14 -9.10
CA GLU A 68 5.71 -6.58 -9.08
C GLU A 68 4.70 -7.00 -10.16
N THR A 69 3.65 -6.20 -10.34
CA THR A 69 2.64 -6.44 -11.38
C THR A 69 3.27 -6.37 -12.77
N LEU A 70 4.09 -5.34 -13.03
CA LEU A 70 4.78 -5.17 -14.31
C LEU A 70 5.79 -6.29 -14.56
N ASP A 71 6.56 -6.70 -13.54
CA ASP A 71 7.52 -7.81 -13.63
C ASP A 71 6.82 -9.13 -13.96
N GLN A 72 5.62 -9.35 -13.41
CA GLN A 72 4.83 -10.53 -13.73
C GLN A 72 4.32 -10.48 -15.17
N LEU A 73 3.78 -9.34 -15.62
CA LEU A 73 3.32 -9.17 -17.00
C LEU A 73 4.48 -9.30 -18.01
N CYS A 74 5.69 -8.84 -17.68
CA CYS A 74 6.89 -9.03 -18.48
C CYS A 74 7.22 -10.51 -18.73
N LYS A 75 6.91 -11.41 -17.78
CA LYS A 75 7.14 -12.85 -17.92
C LYS A 75 6.09 -13.53 -18.81
N GLU A 76 4.90 -12.94 -18.89
CA GLU A 76 3.74 -13.51 -19.60
C GLU A 76 3.58 -12.97 -21.02
N CYS A 77 3.98 -11.71 -21.26
CA CYS A 77 3.82 -11.03 -22.54
C CYS A 77 5.07 -11.16 -23.42
N GLN A 78 4.89 -11.43 -24.71
CA GLN A 78 5.98 -11.55 -25.68
C GLN A 78 6.39 -10.21 -26.30
N THR A 79 5.51 -9.20 -26.24
CA THR A 79 5.75 -7.87 -26.82
C THR A 79 5.40 -6.75 -25.85
N THR A 80 6.05 -5.59 -26.00
CA THR A 80 5.74 -4.38 -25.22
C THR A 80 4.29 -3.93 -25.41
N ALA A 81 3.75 -4.08 -26.62
CA ALA A 81 2.38 -3.69 -26.92
C ALA A 81 1.36 -4.53 -26.13
N ASP A 82 1.62 -5.83 -25.97
CA ASP A 82 0.74 -6.72 -25.20
C ASP A 82 0.83 -6.44 -23.70
N LEU A 83 2.04 -6.16 -23.19
CA LEU A 83 2.24 -5.74 -21.81
C LEU A 83 1.45 -4.47 -21.49
N LEU A 84 1.56 -3.43 -22.34
CA LEU A 84 0.85 -2.17 -22.13
C LEU A 84 -0.67 -2.36 -22.12
N LYS A 85 -1.20 -3.18 -23.05
CA LYS A 85 -2.63 -3.52 -23.08
C LYS A 85 -3.06 -4.32 -21.84
N ALA A 86 -2.24 -5.26 -21.39
CA ALA A 86 -2.53 -6.07 -20.21
C ALA A 86 -2.55 -5.20 -18.95
N HIS A 87 -1.55 -4.33 -18.77
CA HIS A 87 -1.49 -3.41 -17.64
C HIS A 87 -2.66 -2.41 -17.65
N ALA A 88 -3.00 -1.84 -18.80
CA ALA A 88 -4.13 -0.91 -18.93
C ALA A 88 -5.47 -1.55 -18.52
N ARG A 89 -5.67 -2.86 -18.79
CA ARG A 89 -6.88 -3.60 -18.37
C ARG A 89 -6.97 -3.79 -16.85
N LEU A 90 -5.86 -3.75 -16.12
CA LEU A 90 -5.84 -3.84 -14.65
C LEU A 90 -6.21 -2.51 -13.98
N LEU A 91 -6.15 -1.41 -14.73
CA LEU A 91 -6.48 -0.06 -14.25
C LEU A 91 -7.91 0.37 -14.61
N ALA A 92 -8.60 -0.39 -15.47
CA ALA A 92 -9.98 -0.18 -15.88
C ALA A 92 -10.96 -0.84 -14.91
#